data_AF-A0A7Y3M8X9-F1
#
_entry.id   AF-A0A7Y3M8X9-F1
#
_cell.length_a   1.000
_cell.length_b   1.000
_cell.length_c   1.000
_cell.angle_alpha   90.00
_cell.angle_beta   90.00
_cell.angle_gamma   90.00
#
_symmetry.space_group_name_H-M   'P 1'
#
loop_
_entity.id
_entity.type
_entity.pdbx_description
1 polymer ?
#
loop_
_entity_poly.entity_id
_entity_poly.type
_entity_poly.pdbx_seq_one_letter_code
_entity_poly.pdbx_strand_id
1 'polypeptide(L)'
;VWFVQTSGGLDGLSARVAAVRPDAIAIPSLETTSNALSIVLLVALGAMSYPHAIQRIFAARSAEALQRAMGWMGILSFFMTATITLIGVAAIPFLENLGPLEADQVLPRLLDAWAQHSAFSPYFAVLVFVAALAAIMSTADSVLLSLSSVAVRDLGNSAGTKERDGVRATRSGKRLALVVMGATTLLALEPRLTLWRLLELKMELLIQCAPALVIASRGWCVAPRAIFWGICIGTLSGLGLILSGASLVYGVHAGTIGFGINVSAVAVLTCVARRRGR
;
A
#
# COMPACT_ATOMS: atom_id res chain seq x y z
N VAL A 1 -13.45 17.68 19.46
CA VAL A 1 -13.59 17.08 18.11
C VAL A 1 -15.03 17.29 17.68
N TRP A 2 -15.27 18.31 16.87
CA TRP A 2 -16.61 18.82 16.54
C TRP A 2 -17.68 17.73 16.35
N PHE A 3 -17.40 16.67 15.58
CA PHE A 3 -18.28 15.50 15.40
C PHE A 3 -18.87 14.91 16.67
N VAL A 4 -18.06 14.75 17.72
CA VAL A 4 -18.49 14.17 19.00
C VAL A 4 -19.38 15.15 19.76
N GLN A 5 -19.09 16.46 19.67
CA GLN A 5 -19.91 17.49 20.30
C GLN A 5 -21.25 17.66 19.58
N THR A 6 -21.26 17.66 18.25
CA THR A 6 -22.47 17.77 17.42
C THR A 6 -23.37 16.54 17.52
N SER A 7 -22.80 15.37 17.83
CA SER A 7 -23.54 14.12 17.98
C SER A 7 -24.08 13.89 19.40
N GLY A 8 -23.83 14.81 20.35
CA GLY A 8 -24.27 14.67 21.74
C GLY A 8 -23.39 13.76 22.61
N GLY A 9 -22.12 13.58 22.24
CA GLY A 9 -21.16 12.70 22.93
C GLY A 9 -20.80 11.45 22.13
N LEU A 10 -19.95 10.59 22.71
CA LEU A 10 -19.54 9.32 22.08
C LEU A 10 -20.71 8.34 21.96
N ASP A 11 -21.61 8.34 22.94
CA ASP A 11 -22.81 7.48 22.94
C ASP A 11 -23.82 7.91 21.87
N GLY A 12 -23.97 9.22 21.67
CA GLY A 12 -24.83 9.75 20.61
C GLY A 12 -24.24 9.51 19.21
N LEU A 13 -22.92 9.55 19.07
CA LEU A 13 -22.24 9.19 17.82
C LEU A 13 -22.38 7.70 17.51
N SER A 14 -22.15 6.81 18.49
CA SER A 14 -22.27 5.36 18.28
C SER A 14 -23.71 4.95 17.93
N ALA A 15 -24.71 5.55 18.58
CA ALA A 15 -26.12 5.33 18.25
C ALA A 15 -26.49 5.79 16.83
N ARG A 16 -25.96 6.94 16.38
CA ARG A 16 -26.17 7.43 15.00
C ARG A 16 -25.48 6.54 13.96
N VAL A 17 -24.27 6.06 14.25
CA VAL A 17 -23.58 5.08 13.38
C VAL A 17 -24.37 3.78 13.32
N ALA A 18 -24.89 3.29 14.45
CA ALA A 18 -25.72 2.08 14.51
C ALA A 18 -27.00 2.21 13.69
N ALA A 19 -27.62 3.39 13.66
CA ALA A 19 -28.83 3.65 12.88
C ALA A 19 -28.57 3.66 11.36
N VAL A 20 -27.41 4.16 10.92
CA VAL A 20 -27.06 4.27 9.49
C VAL A 20 -26.40 3.00 8.95
N ARG A 21 -25.49 2.38 9.73
CA ARG A 21 -24.69 1.21 9.34
C ARG A 21 -24.58 0.23 10.53
N PRO A 22 -25.61 -0.57 10.81
CA PRO A 22 -25.60 -1.52 11.93
C PRO A 22 -24.49 -2.56 11.81
N ASP A 23 -24.12 -2.94 10.57
CA ASP A 23 -23.04 -3.89 10.29
C ASP A 23 -21.65 -3.41 10.73
N ALA A 24 -21.46 -2.09 10.91
CA ALA A 24 -20.17 -1.54 11.34
C ALA A 24 -19.90 -1.78 12.84
N ILE A 25 -20.94 -2.12 13.63
CA ILE A 25 -20.86 -2.35 15.07
C ILE A 25 -21.17 -3.82 15.42
N ALA A 26 -21.68 -4.59 14.47
CA ALA A 26 -21.93 -6.02 14.64
C ALA A 26 -20.64 -6.82 14.84
N ILE A 27 -20.77 -7.99 15.48
CA ILE A 27 -19.65 -8.95 15.59
C ILE A 27 -19.27 -9.39 14.17
N PRO A 28 -17.99 -9.27 13.77
CA PRO A 28 -17.56 -9.58 12.42
C PRO A 28 -17.78 -11.06 12.12
N SER A 29 -18.24 -11.34 10.90
CA SER A 29 -18.36 -12.70 10.39
C SER A 29 -16.98 -13.36 10.23
N LEU A 30 -16.95 -14.68 10.04
CA LEU A 30 -15.70 -15.40 9.72
C LEU A 30 -15.05 -14.86 8.44
N GLU A 31 -15.84 -14.45 7.45
CA GLU A 31 -15.34 -13.89 6.19
C GLU A 31 -14.77 -12.48 6.38
N THR A 32 -15.39 -11.65 7.22
CA THR A 32 -14.86 -10.32 7.57
C THR A 32 -13.55 -10.45 8.36
N THR A 33 -13.46 -11.45 9.23
CA THR A 33 -12.25 -11.72 10.02
C THR A 33 -11.13 -12.28 9.14
N SER A 34 -11.44 -13.18 8.21
CA SER A 34 -10.45 -13.68 7.24
C SER A 34 -9.96 -12.56 6.32
N ASN A 35 -10.85 -11.64 5.92
CA ASN A 35 -10.47 -10.44 5.20
C ASN A 35 -9.54 -9.53 6.00
N ALA A 36 -9.86 -9.26 7.26
CA ALA A 36 -9.03 -8.46 8.15
C ALA A 36 -7.63 -9.09 8.34
N LEU A 37 -7.56 -10.41 8.51
CA LEU A 37 -6.29 -11.11 8.59
C LEU A 37 -5.52 -11.07 7.26
N SER A 38 -6.24 -11.26 6.15
CA SER A 38 -5.65 -11.25 4.82
C SER A 38 -5.07 -9.88 4.47
N ILE A 39 -5.77 -8.78 4.76
CA ILE A 39 -5.25 -7.43 4.51
C ILE A 39 -4.03 -7.12 5.39
N VAL A 40 -4.02 -7.56 6.66
CA VAL A 40 -2.86 -7.40 7.55
C VAL A 40 -1.64 -8.12 6.97
N LEU A 41 -1.81 -9.37 6.56
CA LEU A 41 -0.73 -10.15 5.96
C LEU A 41 -0.27 -9.57 4.62
N LEU A 42 -1.22 -9.13 3.80
CA LEU A 42 -1.00 -8.50 2.52
C LEU A 42 -0.15 -7.22 2.66
N VAL A 43 -0.53 -6.33 3.55
CA VAL A 43 0.16 -5.07 3.80
C VAL A 43 1.50 -5.30 4.49
N ALA A 44 1.58 -6.18 5.50
CA ALA A 44 2.82 -6.44 6.23
C ALA A 44 3.92 -7.02 5.32
N LEU A 45 3.59 -8.03 4.52
CA LEU A 45 4.54 -8.67 3.61
C LEU A 45 4.77 -7.86 2.33
N GLY A 46 3.72 -7.22 1.81
CA GLY A 46 3.83 -6.35 0.63
C GLY A 46 4.70 -5.13 0.90
N ALA A 47 4.56 -4.49 2.07
CA ALA A 47 5.32 -3.29 2.41
C ALA A 47 6.83 -3.54 2.56
N MET A 48 7.23 -4.75 2.97
CA MET A 48 8.65 -5.13 3.02
C MET A 48 9.32 -5.06 1.63
N SER A 49 8.55 -5.27 0.57
CA SER A 49 9.04 -5.30 -0.81
C SER A 49 9.10 -3.92 -1.48
N TYR A 50 8.86 -2.83 -0.74
CA TYR A 50 8.89 -1.49 -1.30
C TYR A 50 10.30 -1.05 -1.70
N PRO A 51 10.53 -0.67 -2.99
CA PRO A 51 11.85 -0.22 -3.43
C PRO A 51 12.38 1.00 -2.64
N HIS A 52 11.53 1.97 -2.36
CA HIS A 52 11.90 3.18 -1.61
C HIS A 52 12.24 2.87 -0.14
N ALA A 53 11.58 1.89 0.47
CA ALA A 53 11.89 1.44 1.83
C ALA A 53 13.25 0.70 1.84
N ILE A 54 13.48 -0.19 0.89
CA ILE A 54 14.75 -0.90 0.72
C ILE A 54 15.91 0.10 0.52
N GLN A 55 15.71 1.13 -0.30
CA GLN A 55 16.72 2.19 -0.48
C GLN A 55 17.07 2.90 0.82
N ARG A 56 16.09 3.18 1.68
CA ARG A 56 16.32 3.80 3.00
C ARG A 56 17.10 2.88 3.94
N ILE A 57 16.88 1.57 3.87
CA ILE A 57 17.66 0.57 4.64
C ILE A 57 19.13 0.63 4.23
N PHE A 58 19.42 0.63 2.92
CA PHE A 58 20.80 0.69 2.41
C PHE A 58 21.49 2.06 2.58
N ALA A 59 20.72 3.14 2.68
CA ALA A 59 21.25 4.48 2.92
C ALA A 59 21.43 4.81 4.42
N ALA A 60 20.99 3.94 5.33
CA ALA A 60 21.08 4.18 6.76
C ALA A 60 22.53 4.18 7.25
N ARG A 61 22.88 5.16 8.10
CA ARG A 61 24.23 5.32 8.66
C ARG A 61 24.64 4.17 9.57
N SER A 62 23.70 3.61 10.33
CA SER A 62 23.94 2.50 11.27
C SER A 62 22.67 1.68 11.48
N ALA A 63 22.84 0.44 11.95
CA ALA A 63 21.73 -0.44 12.28
C ALA A 63 20.85 0.13 13.41
N GLU A 64 21.44 0.77 14.43
CA GLU A 64 20.71 1.39 15.52
C GLU A 64 19.82 2.55 15.06
N ALA A 65 20.35 3.40 14.16
CA ALA A 65 19.58 4.51 13.59
C ALA A 65 18.40 3.99 12.77
N LEU A 66 18.60 2.92 12.01
CA LEU A 66 17.55 2.26 11.25
C LEU A 66 16.48 1.64 12.17
N GLN A 67 16.88 0.89 13.19
CA GLN A 67 15.94 0.28 14.15
C GLN A 67 15.10 1.34 14.87
N ARG A 68 15.73 2.44 15.32
CA ARG A 68 15.01 3.55 15.96
C ARG A 68 14.05 4.23 14.99
N ALA A 69 14.46 4.46 13.74
CA ALA A 69 13.59 5.04 12.72
C ALA A 69 12.40 4.12 12.38
N MET A 70 12.63 2.81 12.24
CA MET A 70 11.56 1.82 12.00
C MET A 70 10.61 1.70 13.19
N GLY A 71 11.11 1.76 14.42
CA GLY A 71 10.28 1.77 15.63
C GLY A 71 9.35 2.99 15.67
N TRP A 72 9.90 4.19 15.45
CA TRP A 72 9.10 5.41 15.37
C TRP A 72 8.10 5.39 14.21
N MET A 73 8.50 4.86 13.05
CA MET A 73 7.63 4.71 11.91
C MET A 73 6.42 3.81 12.22
N GLY A 74 6.64 2.69 12.92
CA GLY A 74 5.56 1.79 13.35
C GLY A 74 4.59 2.46 14.33
N ILE A 75 5.12 3.11 15.37
CA ILE A 75 4.32 3.82 16.37
C ILE A 75 3.48 4.93 15.72
N LEU A 76 4.12 5.77 14.89
CA LEU A 76 3.43 6.88 14.23
C LEU A 76 2.36 6.37 13.26
N SER A 77 2.66 5.30 12.50
CA SER A 77 1.69 4.69 11.58
C SER A 77 0.47 4.11 12.32
N PHE A 78 0.67 3.52 13.50
CA PHE A 78 -0.43 3.02 14.32
C PHE A 78 -1.38 4.15 14.74
N PHE A 79 -0.85 5.23 15.32
CA PHE A 79 -1.68 6.36 15.75
C PHE A 79 -2.36 7.07 14.57
N MET A 80 -1.66 7.23 13.44
CA MET A 80 -2.24 7.83 12.24
C MET A 80 -3.39 6.98 11.69
N THR A 81 -3.19 5.67 11.55
CA THR A 81 -4.20 4.74 11.04
C THR A 81 -5.40 4.70 11.97
N ALA A 82 -5.19 4.61 13.28
CA ALA A 82 -6.25 4.64 14.27
C ALA A 82 -7.06 5.94 14.18
N THR A 83 -6.39 7.09 14.11
CA THR A 83 -7.04 8.40 14.01
C THR A 83 -7.87 8.54 12.74
N ILE A 84 -7.31 8.17 11.58
CA ILE A 84 -8.01 8.26 10.29
C ILE A 84 -9.21 7.30 10.27
N THR A 85 -9.06 6.09 10.82
CA THR A 85 -10.17 5.12 10.90
C THR A 85 -11.30 5.64 11.79
N LEU A 86 -10.97 6.20 12.96
CA LEU A 86 -11.97 6.80 13.85
C LEU A 86 -12.69 7.98 13.20
N ILE A 87 -11.98 8.84 12.47
CA ILE A 87 -12.58 9.94 11.71
C ILE A 87 -13.51 9.37 10.62
N GLY A 88 -13.09 8.33 9.90
CA GLY A 88 -13.91 7.67 8.88
C GLY A 88 -15.20 7.08 9.44
N VAL A 89 -15.14 6.40 10.59
CA VAL A 89 -16.33 5.88 11.30
C VAL A 89 -17.24 7.02 11.76
N ALA A 90 -16.66 8.08 12.33
CA ALA A 90 -17.42 9.24 12.80
C ALA A 90 -18.09 10.03 11.66
N ALA A 91 -17.59 9.90 10.44
CA ALA A 91 -18.10 10.58 9.25
C ALA A 91 -19.32 9.90 8.62
N ILE A 92 -19.52 8.60 8.88
CA ILE A 92 -20.64 7.80 8.33
C ILE A 92 -22.00 8.51 8.44
N PRO A 93 -22.43 9.03 9.60
CA PRO A 93 -23.75 9.67 9.73
C PRO A 93 -23.84 11.07 9.11
N PHE A 94 -22.73 11.67 8.67
CA PHE A 94 -22.71 13.01 8.08
C PHE A 94 -22.60 12.98 6.54
N LEU A 95 -22.20 11.84 5.99
CA LEU A 95 -21.95 11.64 4.56
C LEU A 95 -22.68 10.38 4.10
N GLU A 96 -24.00 10.48 4.03
CA GLU A 96 -24.87 9.40 3.56
C GLU A 96 -24.79 9.26 2.03
N ASN A 97 -24.98 8.04 1.52
CA ASN A 97 -25.12 7.74 0.08
C ASN A 97 -23.94 8.11 -0.83
N LEU A 98 -22.71 8.12 -0.31
CA LEU A 98 -21.52 8.20 -1.16
C LEU A 98 -21.39 6.92 -1.99
N GLY A 99 -21.27 7.07 -3.31
CA GLY A 99 -20.85 5.97 -4.18
C GLY A 99 -19.43 5.48 -3.81
N PRO A 100 -19.02 4.27 -4.24
CA PRO A 100 -17.71 3.71 -3.88
C PRO A 100 -16.52 4.62 -4.23
N LEU A 101 -16.57 5.30 -5.38
CA LEU A 101 -15.54 6.26 -5.79
C LEU A 101 -15.63 7.59 -5.03
N GLU A 102 -16.81 7.99 -4.58
CA GLU A 102 -17.02 9.23 -3.84
C GLU A 102 -16.58 9.10 -2.38
N ALA A 103 -16.44 7.86 -1.87
CA ALA A 103 -15.84 7.59 -0.57
C ALA A 103 -14.42 8.14 -0.43
N ASP A 104 -13.67 8.26 -1.55
CA ASP A 104 -12.34 8.87 -1.54
C ASP A 104 -12.38 10.40 -1.31
N GLN A 105 -13.55 11.02 -1.44
CA GLN A 105 -13.78 12.46 -1.20
C GLN A 105 -14.24 12.79 0.22
N VAL A 106 -14.31 11.79 1.11
CA VAL A 106 -14.75 11.99 2.51
C VAL A 106 -13.94 13.06 3.21
N LEU A 107 -12.60 13.00 3.13
CA LEU A 107 -11.74 13.98 3.80
C LEU A 107 -11.98 15.42 3.30
N PRO A 108 -11.93 15.73 1.99
CA PRO A 108 -12.28 17.06 1.49
C PRO A 108 -13.66 17.56 1.91
N ARG A 109 -14.69 16.71 1.84
CA ARG A 109 -16.06 17.10 2.21
C ARG A 109 -16.20 17.38 3.71
N LEU A 110 -15.53 16.59 4.57
CA LEU A 110 -15.50 16.85 6.01
C LEU A 110 -14.78 18.15 6.36
N LEU A 111 -13.69 18.47 5.66
CA LEU A 111 -12.95 19.71 5.88
C LEU A 111 -13.78 20.94 5.46
N ASP A 112 -14.52 20.85 4.36
CA ASP A 112 -15.45 21.91 3.93
C ASP A 112 -16.57 22.13 4.95
N ALA A 113 -17.23 21.04 5.39
CA ALA A 113 -18.26 21.10 6.43
C ALA A 113 -17.70 21.67 7.76
N TRP A 114 -16.47 21.30 8.12
CA TRP A 114 -15.83 21.81 9.33
C TRP A 114 -15.47 23.28 9.23
N ALA A 115 -14.99 23.74 8.06
CA ALA A 115 -14.64 25.13 7.82
C ALA A 115 -15.84 26.07 8.05
N GLN A 116 -17.05 25.63 7.74
CA GLN A 116 -18.28 26.42 7.90
C GLN A 116 -18.78 26.50 9.36
N HIS A 117 -18.19 25.74 10.29
CA HIS A 117 -18.72 25.62 11.65
C HIS A 117 -18.40 26.79 12.60
N SER A 118 -17.25 27.46 12.43
CA SER A 118 -16.81 28.55 13.32
C SER A 118 -15.88 29.52 12.59
N ALA A 119 -15.76 30.75 13.08
CA ALA A 119 -14.90 31.78 12.47
C ALA A 119 -13.41 31.37 12.37
N PHE A 120 -12.93 30.49 13.26
CA PHE A 120 -11.55 30.00 13.24
C PHE A 120 -11.37 28.67 12.50
N SER A 121 -12.44 27.91 12.25
CA SER A 121 -12.36 26.59 11.63
C SER A 121 -11.75 26.58 10.22
N PRO A 122 -11.98 27.58 9.33
CA PRO A 122 -11.38 27.59 7.99
C PRO A 122 -9.85 27.55 8.02
N TYR A 123 -9.21 28.27 8.96
CA TYR A 123 -7.75 28.29 9.07
C TYR A 123 -7.19 26.91 9.40
N PHE A 124 -7.83 26.19 10.32
CA PHE A 124 -7.42 24.83 10.66
C PHE A 124 -7.74 23.84 9.55
N ALA A 125 -8.87 23.97 8.86
CA ALA A 125 -9.22 23.12 7.72
C ALA A 125 -8.18 23.24 6.59
N VAL A 126 -7.76 24.47 6.26
CA VAL A 126 -6.68 24.74 5.30
C VAL A 126 -5.35 24.15 5.78
N LEU A 127 -5.02 24.31 7.07
CA LEU A 127 -3.79 23.73 7.63
C LEU A 127 -3.75 22.21 7.49
N VAL A 128 -4.85 21.52 7.80
CA VAL A 128 -4.97 20.05 7.64
C VAL A 128 -4.89 19.65 6.17
N PHE A 129 -5.55 20.40 5.28
CA PHE A 129 -5.50 20.13 3.85
C PHE A 129 -4.07 20.26 3.28
N VAL A 130 -3.37 21.35 3.63
CA VAL A 130 -1.97 21.57 3.24
C VAL A 130 -1.06 20.49 3.82
N ALA A 131 -1.27 20.06 5.06
CA ALA A 131 -0.51 18.97 5.66
C ALA A 131 -0.72 17.63 4.91
N ALA A 132 -1.95 17.32 4.52
CA ALA A 132 -2.26 16.13 3.71
C ALA A 132 -1.58 16.19 2.33
N LEU A 133 -1.64 17.34 1.66
CA LEU A 133 -0.94 17.55 0.39
C LEU A 133 0.58 17.40 0.55
N ALA A 134 1.18 17.98 1.59
CA ALA A 134 2.61 17.85 1.87
C ALA A 134 3.02 16.38 2.10
N ALA A 135 2.20 15.62 2.83
CA ALA A 135 2.44 14.19 3.04
C ALA A 135 2.40 13.39 1.73
N ILE A 136 1.43 13.65 0.86
CA ILE A 136 1.33 13.02 -0.47
C ILE A 136 2.55 13.37 -1.33
N MET A 137 2.95 14.64 -1.36
CA MET A 137 4.14 15.10 -2.12
C MET A 137 5.42 14.43 -1.64
N SER A 138 5.60 14.24 -0.33
CA SER A 138 6.77 13.55 0.24
C SER A 138 6.87 12.08 -0.21
N THR A 139 5.72 11.43 -0.38
CA THR A 139 5.64 10.04 -0.83
C THR A 139 5.88 9.95 -2.32
N ALA A 140 5.28 10.84 -3.11
CA ALA A 140 5.48 10.93 -4.55
C ALA A 140 6.97 11.14 -4.89
N ASP A 141 7.64 12.08 -4.22
CA ASP A 141 9.07 12.34 -4.41
C ASP A 141 9.92 11.08 -4.16
N SER A 142 9.69 10.39 -3.04
CA SER A 142 10.40 9.14 -2.71
C SER A 142 10.18 8.06 -3.76
N VAL A 143 8.95 7.90 -4.27
CA VAL A 143 8.63 6.89 -5.30
C VAL A 143 9.28 7.23 -6.64
N LEU A 144 9.27 8.49 -7.06
CA LEU A 144 9.89 8.94 -8.32
C LEU A 144 11.41 8.79 -8.28
N LEU A 145 12.03 9.11 -7.14
CA LEU A 145 13.45 8.89 -6.93
C LEU A 145 13.81 7.41 -7.05
N SER A 146 13.01 6.53 -6.42
CA SER A 146 13.20 5.10 -6.54
C SER A 146 13.01 4.59 -7.97
N LEU A 147 11.97 5.04 -8.66
CA LEU A 147 11.69 4.68 -10.06
C LEU A 147 12.85 5.11 -10.97
N SER A 148 13.34 6.34 -10.83
CA SER A 148 14.49 6.83 -11.58
C SER A 148 15.75 6.00 -11.27
N SER A 149 15.98 5.62 -10.02
CA SER A 149 17.16 4.82 -9.65
C SER A 149 17.09 3.39 -10.21
N VAL A 150 15.92 2.76 -10.14
CA VAL A 150 15.67 1.42 -10.69
C VAL A 150 15.82 1.44 -12.21
N ALA A 151 15.22 2.42 -12.89
CA ALA A 151 15.34 2.56 -14.34
C ALA A 151 16.80 2.70 -14.80
N VAL A 152 17.61 3.51 -14.09
CA VAL A 152 19.02 3.69 -14.43
C VAL A 152 19.83 2.42 -14.21
N ARG A 153 19.63 1.75 -13.08
CA ARG A 153 20.43 0.58 -12.70
C ARG A 153 20.03 -0.69 -13.46
N ASP A 154 18.73 -0.93 -13.61
CA ASP A 154 18.23 -2.20 -14.11
C ASP A 154 18.04 -2.18 -15.64
N LEU A 155 17.50 -1.08 -16.19
CA LEU A 155 17.32 -0.94 -17.65
C LEU A 155 18.57 -0.38 -18.33
N GLY A 156 19.30 0.52 -17.65
CA GLY A 156 20.48 1.18 -18.21
C GLY A 156 21.73 0.30 -18.26
N ASN A 157 21.98 -0.52 -17.23
CA ASN A 157 23.18 -1.38 -17.19
C ASN A 157 22.98 -2.72 -17.92
N SER A 158 21.74 -3.18 -18.11
CA SER A 158 21.45 -4.41 -18.88
C SER A 158 21.77 -4.27 -20.38
N ALA A 159 21.93 -3.04 -20.90
CA ALA A 159 22.23 -2.79 -22.30
C ALA A 159 23.72 -2.90 -22.68
N GLY A 160 24.59 -3.39 -21.77
CA GLY A 160 25.99 -3.68 -22.08
C GLY A 160 26.87 -2.45 -22.35
N THR A 161 26.37 -1.22 -22.17
CA THR A 161 27.16 -0.02 -22.37
C THR A 161 27.98 0.28 -21.13
N LYS A 162 29.30 0.04 -21.24
CA LYS A 162 30.36 0.59 -20.35
C LYS A 162 29.94 1.96 -19.82
N GLU A 163 29.87 2.07 -18.49
CA GLU A 163 29.96 3.29 -17.68
C GLU A 163 29.67 4.58 -18.47
N ARG A 164 28.46 4.68 -19.04
CA ARG A 164 28.02 5.90 -19.70
C ARG A 164 27.92 6.95 -18.61
N ASP A 165 28.70 8.02 -18.71
CA ASP A 165 28.72 9.22 -17.84
C ASP A 165 27.53 9.23 -16.87
N GLY A 166 27.76 9.03 -15.57
CA GLY A 166 26.67 8.92 -14.58
C GLY A 166 25.63 10.04 -14.66
N VAL A 167 26.01 11.21 -15.19
CA VAL A 167 25.14 12.34 -15.52
C VAL A 167 24.10 12.03 -16.61
N ARG A 168 24.49 11.39 -17.73
CA ARG A 168 23.56 11.05 -18.84
C ARG A 168 22.59 9.95 -18.45
N ALA A 169 23.06 8.95 -17.69
CA ALA A 169 22.21 7.89 -17.17
C ALA A 169 21.15 8.47 -16.21
N THR A 170 21.58 9.31 -15.26
CA THR A 170 20.67 9.99 -14.32
C THR A 170 19.63 10.88 -15.03
N ARG A 171 20.03 11.62 -16.07
CA ARG A 171 19.08 12.41 -16.89
C ARG A 171 18.04 11.53 -17.58
N SER A 172 18.44 10.36 -18.08
CA SER A 172 17.53 9.42 -18.76
C SER A 172 16.52 8.82 -17.77
N GLY A 173 16.97 8.44 -16.57
CA GLY A 173 16.08 8.00 -15.49
C GLY A 173 15.06 9.05 -15.07
N LYS A 174 15.50 10.31 -14.90
CA LYS A 174 14.61 11.44 -14.59
C LYS A 174 13.58 11.70 -15.68
N ARG A 175 13.98 11.61 -16.95
CA ARG A 175 13.05 11.76 -18.09
C ARG A 175 12.00 10.65 -18.10
N LEU A 176 12.40 9.40 -17.85
CA LEU A 176 11.45 8.30 -17.75
C LEU A 176 10.48 8.52 -16.58
N ALA A 177 10.99 8.90 -15.40
CA ALA A 177 10.14 9.19 -14.23
C ALA A 177 9.13 10.31 -14.52
N LEU A 178 9.53 11.36 -15.25
CA LEU A 178 8.64 12.44 -15.69
C LEU A 178 7.57 11.94 -16.66
N VAL A 179 7.94 11.11 -17.64
CA VAL A 179 6.98 10.54 -18.60
C VAL A 179 5.96 9.64 -17.88
N VAL A 180 6.44 8.78 -16.98
CA VAL A 180 5.56 7.91 -16.18
C VAL A 180 4.64 8.74 -15.30
N MET A 181 5.15 9.77 -14.62
CA MET A 181 4.33 10.71 -13.83
C MET A 181 3.24 11.36 -14.68
N GLY A 182 3.59 11.89 -15.85
CA GLY A 182 2.63 12.51 -16.77
C GLY A 182 1.55 11.51 -17.18
N ALA A 183 1.93 10.30 -17.59
CA ALA A 183 0.99 9.25 -17.95
C ALA A 183 0.07 8.85 -16.79
N THR A 184 0.62 8.64 -15.58
CA THR A 184 -0.19 8.31 -14.40
C THR A 184 -1.11 9.45 -13.98
N THR A 185 -0.70 10.70 -14.18
CA THR A 185 -1.55 11.87 -13.88
C THR A 185 -2.73 11.94 -14.83
N LEU A 186 -2.53 11.67 -16.12
CA LEU A 186 -3.61 11.59 -17.10
C LEU A 186 -4.60 10.47 -16.75
N LEU A 187 -4.12 9.30 -16.33
CA LEU A 187 -4.98 8.21 -15.85
C LEU A 187 -5.73 8.57 -14.56
N ALA A 188 -5.15 9.41 -13.71
CA ALA A 188 -5.78 9.84 -12.46
C ALA A 188 -6.93 10.86 -12.67
N LEU A 189 -7.05 11.49 -13.84
CA LEU A 189 -8.16 12.41 -14.16
C LEU A 189 -9.50 11.68 -14.33
N GLU A 190 -9.47 10.40 -14.70
CA GLU A 190 -10.66 9.55 -14.84
C GLU A 190 -10.51 8.30 -13.96
N PRO A 191 -10.65 8.43 -12.62
CA PRO A 191 -10.52 7.31 -11.72
C PRO A 191 -11.62 6.28 -11.99
N ARG A 192 -11.22 5.02 -12.19
CA ARG A 192 -12.13 3.87 -12.36
C ARG A 192 -12.18 2.97 -11.13
N LEU A 193 -11.18 3.11 -10.26
CA LEU A 193 -10.98 2.31 -9.07
C LEU A 193 -10.82 3.26 -7.88
N THR A 194 -11.27 2.82 -6.71
CA THR A 194 -11.07 3.56 -5.46
C THR A 194 -9.60 3.55 -5.06
N LEU A 195 -9.17 4.53 -4.28
CA LEU A 195 -7.82 4.59 -3.72
C LEU A 195 -7.51 3.34 -2.90
N TRP A 196 -8.50 2.83 -2.17
CA TRP A 196 -8.38 1.57 -1.43
C TRP A 196 -8.12 0.38 -2.36
N ARG A 197 -8.88 0.23 -3.45
CA ARG A 197 -8.69 -0.88 -4.40
C ARG A 197 -7.34 -0.80 -5.10
N LEU A 198 -6.86 0.41 -5.42
CA LEU A 198 -5.52 0.61 -5.95
C LEU A 198 -4.43 0.20 -4.95
N LEU A 199 -4.65 0.47 -3.66
CA LEU A 199 -3.74 0.03 -2.59
C LEU A 199 -3.72 -1.49 -2.49
N GLU A 200 -4.87 -2.16 -2.50
CA GLU A 200 -4.96 -3.63 -2.51
C GLU A 200 -4.19 -4.21 -3.68
N LEU A 201 -4.51 -3.81 -4.91
CA LEU A 201 -3.85 -4.29 -6.13
C LEU A 201 -2.33 -4.11 -6.08
N LYS A 202 -1.87 -2.95 -5.60
CA LYS A 202 -0.44 -2.68 -5.43
C LYS A 202 0.21 -3.67 -4.47
N MET A 203 -0.44 -3.95 -3.34
CA MET A 203 0.09 -4.89 -2.34
C MET A 203 0.02 -6.34 -2.81
N GLU A 204 -1.02 -6.72 -3.55
CA GLU A 204 -1.21 -8.06 -4.15
C GLU A 204 -0.07 -8.44 -5.11
N LEU A 205 0.48 -7.45 -5.81
CA LEU A 205 1.65 -7.64 -6.66
C LEU A 205 2.95 -7.67 -5.83
N LEU A 206 3.09 -6.75 -4.87
CA LEU A 206 4.33 -6.64 -4.08
C LEU A 206 4.57 -7.81 -3.13
N ILE A 207 3.52 -8.41 -2.57
CA ILE A 207 3.65 -9.57 -1.68
C ILE A 207 4.34 -10.76 -2.38
N GLN A 208 4.28 -10.87 -3.70
CA GLN A 208 4.95 -11.94 -4.45
C GLN A 208 6.47 -11.88 -4.35
N CYS A 209 7.04 -10.71 -4.09
CA CYS A 209 8.48 -10.55 -3.89
C CYS A 209 8.92 -10.92 -2.47
N ALA A 210 7.99 -11.00 -1.50
CA ALA A 210 8.32 -11.21 -0.09
C ALA A 210 9.06 -12.53 0.18
N PRO A 211 8.69 -13.70 -0.40
CA PRO A 211 9.42 -14.95 -0.20
C PRO A 211 10.89 -14.84 -0.58
N ALA A 212 11.20 -14.16 -1.68
CA ALA A 212 12.57 -13.98 -2.14
C ALA A 212 13.42 -13.21 -1.12
N LEU A 213 12.86 -12.13 -0.55
CA LEU A 213 13.52 -11.32 0.47
C LEU A 213 13.72 -12.09 1.79
N VAL A 214 12.73 -12.87 2.22
CA VAL A 214 12.85 -13.72 3.43
C VAL A 214 13.92 -14.79 3.24
N ILE A 215 13.90 -15.50 2.11
CA ILE A 215 14.88 -16.55 1.79
C ILE A 215 16.30 -15.95 1.75
N ALA A 216 16.46 -14.80 1.09
CA ALA A 216 17.75 -14.11 0.99
C ALA A 216 18.28 -13.67 2.36
N SER A 217 17.44 -13.08 3.20
CA SER A 217 17.84 -12.61 4.54
C SER A 217 18.17 -13.74 5.52
N ARG A 218 17.49 -14.89 5.42
CA ARG A 218 17.78 -16.09 6.22
C ARG A 218 19.04 -16.85 5.77
N GLY A 219 19.61 -16.49 4.62
CA GLY A 219 20.75 -17.21 4.03
C GLY A 219 20.40 -18.62 3.55
N TRP A 220 19.12 -18.88 3.24
CA TRP A 220 18.71 -20.19 2.76
C TRP A 220 19.16 -20.39 1.30
N CYS A 221 20.01 -21.39 1.07
CA CYS A 221 20.46 -21.75 -0.26
C CYS A 221 19.33 -22.40 -1.08
N VAL A 222 18.62 -21.55 -1.83
CA VAL A 222 17.56 -21.91 -2.77
C VAL A 222 18.03 -21.56 -4.18
N ALA A 223 17.72 -22.42 -5.16
CA ALA A 223 18.11 -22.18 -6.54
C ALA A 223 17.44 -20.89 -7.08
N PRO A 224 18.18 -19.95 -7.70
CA PRO A 224 17.60 -18.70 -8.24
C PRO A 224 16.43 -18.94 -9.21
N ARG A 225 16.51 -20.01 -10.01
CA ARG A 225 15.44 -20.43 -10.92
C ARG A 225 14.14 -20.79 -10.20
N ALA A 226 14.23 -21.41 -9.02
CA ALA A 226 13.05 -21.77 -8.24
C ALA A 226 12.33 -20.52 -7.71
N ILE A 227 13.10 -19.53 -7.23
CA ILE A 227 12.55 -18.24 -6.78
C ILE A 227 11.87 -17.50 -7.93
N PHE A 228 12.54 -17.39 -9.08
CA PHE A 228 11.98 -16.74 -10.27
C PHE A 228 10.64 -17.35 -10.70
N TRP A 229 10.60 -18.67 -10.86
CA TRP A 229 9.37 -19.36 -11.26
C TRP A 229 8.28 -19.28 -10.19
N GLY A 230 8.65 -19.31 -8.91
CA GLY A 230 7.71 -19.08 -7.81
C GLY A 230 7.01 -17.72 -7.91
N ILE A 231 7.76 -16.65 -8.13
CA ILE A 231 7.23 -15.29 -8.32
C ILE A 231 6.34 -15.22 -9.55
N CYS A 232 6.77 -15.80 -10.67
CA CYS A 232 5.96 -15.82 -11.90
C CYS A 232 4.63 -16.55 -11.69
N ILE A 233 4.65 -17.77 -11.13
CA ILE A 233 3.46 -18.59 -10.91
C ILE A 233 2.52 -17.90 -9.89
N GLY A 234 3.05 -17.34 -8.81
CA GLY A 234 2.27 -16.60 -7.82
C GLY A 234 1.62 -15.34 -8.37
N THR A 235 2.38 -14.54 -9.12
CA THR A 235 1.84 -13.33 -9.78
C THR A 235 0.77 -13.69 -10.81
N LEU A 236 1.01 -14.68 -11.67
CA LEU A 236 0.05 -15.10 -12.70
C LEU A 236 -1.22 -15.68 -12.10
N SER A 237 -1.12 -16.48 -11.04
CA SER A 237 -2.31 -17.02 -10.35
C SER A 237 -3.10 -15.93 -9.64
N GLY A 238 -2.44 -15.01 -8.92
CA GLY A 238 -3.09 -13.86 -8.29
C GLY A 238 -3.77 -12.96 -9.33
N LEU A 239 -3.09 -12.64 -10.43
CA LEU A 239 -3.65 -11.83 -11.51
C LEU A 239 -4.81 -12.54 -12.22
N GLY A 240 -4.71 -13.85 -12.43
CA GLY A 240 -5.79 -14.66 -13.00
C GLY A 240 -7.06 -14.61 -12.16
N LEU A 241 -6.93 -14.71 -10.83
CA LEU A 241 -8.05 -14.55 -9.90
C LEU A 241 -8.67 -13.15 -9.98
N ILE A 242 -7.85 -12.10 -9.99
CA ILE A 242 -8.32 -10.71 -10.14
C ILE A 242 -9.10 -10.52 -11.45
N LEU A 243 -8.55 -11.00 -12.57
CA LEU A 243 -9.16 -10.87 -13.90
C LEU A 243 -10.45 -11.69 -14.05
N SER A 244 -10.56 -12.81 -13.32
CA SER A 244 -11.77 -13.62 -13.27
C SER A 244 -12.90 -12.99 -12.44
N GLY A 245 -12.67 -11.84 -11.80
CA GLY A 245 -13.60 -11.20 -10.88
C GLY A 245 -13.58 -11.76 -9.45
N ALA A 246 -12.74 -12.77 -9.19
CA ALA A 246 -12.55 -13.38 -7.88
C ALA A 246 -11.42 -12.71 -7.08
N SER A 247 -11.47 -11.39 -6.92
CA SER A 247 -10.46 -10.63 -6.17
C SER A 247 -10.44 -10.97 -4.68
N LEU A 248 -11.57 -11.45 -4.16
CA LEU A 248 -11.74 -11.90 -2.79
C LEU A 248 -12.35 -13.30 -2.83
N VAL A 249 -11.64 -14.30 -2.33
CA VAL A 249 -12.12 -15.69 -2.28
C VAL A 249 -12.25 -16.09 -0.81
N TYR A 250 -13.47 -16.25 -0.31
CA TYR A 250 -13.77 -16.52 1.10
C TYR A 250 -13.09 -15.51 2.06
N GLY A 251 -13.13 -14.24 1.68
CA GLY A 251 -12.47 -13.14 2.40
C GLY A 251 -10.97 -13.02 2.19
N VAL A 252 -10.29 -13.97 1.53
CA VAL A 252 -8.85 -13.88 1.28
C VAL A 252 -8.57 -13.16 -0.03
N HIS A 253 -7.65 -12.19 0.00
CA HIS A 253 -7.22 -11.44 -1.17
C HIS A 253 -6.50 -12.35 -2.17
N ALA A 254 -6.80 -12.16 -3.46
CA ALA A 254 -6.18 -12.91 -4.55
C ALA A 254 -4.65 -12.91 -4.50
N GLY A 255 -4.04 -11.78 -4.11
CA GLY A 255 -2.59 -11.70 -3.93
C GLY A 255 -2.05 -12.55 -2.79
N THR A 256 -2.79 -12.69 -1.68
CA THR A 256 -2.41 -13.59 -0.58
C THR A 256 -2.47 -15.05 -1.00
N ILE A 257 -3.45 -15.42 -1.82
CA ILE A 257 -3.54 -16.77 -2.41
C ILE A 257 -2.36 -17.01 -3.36
N GLY A 258 -2.08 -16.06 -4.25
CA GLY A 258 -0.92 -16.10 -5.13
C GLY A 258 0.39 -16.24 -4.36
N PHE A 259 0.52 -15.58 -3.21
CA PHE A 259 1.68 -15.72 -2.32
C PHE A 259 1.82 -17.15 -1.76
N GLY A 260 0.71 -17.77 -1.33
CA GLY A 260 0.72 -19.17 -0.88
C GLY A 260 1.16 -20.13 -1.99
N ILE A 261 0.69 -19.88 -3.22
CA ILE A 261 1.08 -20.64 -4.41
C ILE A 261 2.58 -20.44 -4.72
N ASN A 262 3.07 -19.21 -4.63
CA ASN A 262 4.48 -18.86 -4.84
C ASN A 262 5.38 -19.64 -3.87
N VAL A 263 5.13 -19.55 -2.56
CA VAL A 263 5.91 -20.26 -1.53
C VAL A 263 5.90 -21.77 -1.79
N SER A 264 4.74 -22.33 -2.15
CA SER A 264 4.59 -23.75 -2.47
C SER A 264 5.39 -24.14 -3.71
N ALA A 265 5.33 -23.34 -4.78
CA ALA A 265 6.09 -23.56 -6.00
C ALA A 265 7.61 -23.50 -5.75
N VAL A 266 8.09 -22.52 -4.97
CA VAL A 266 9.51 -22.44 -4.58
C VAL A 266 9.93 -23.69 -3.81
N ALA A 267 9.13 -24.15 -2.85
CA ALA A 267 9.43 -25.35 -2.07
C ALA A 267 9.52 -26.60 -2.95
N VAL A 268 8.53 -26.82 -3.82
CA VAL A 268 8.49 -27.97 -4.75
C VAL A 268 9.68 -27.95 -5.71
N LEU A 269 9.95 -26.82 -6.36
CA LEU A 269 11.07 -26.68 -7.30
C LEU A 269 12.43 -26.90 -6.61
N THR A 270 12.56 -26.46 -5.37
CA THR A 270 13.77 -26.68 -4.56
C THR A 270 13.95 -28.17 -4.23
N CYS A 271 12.88 -28.86 -3.83
CA CYS A 271 12.91 -30.29 -3.57
C CYS A 271 13.27 -31.10 -4.83
N VAL A 272 12.69 -30.75 -5.98
CA VAL A 272 13.00 -31.41 -7.27
C VAL A 272 14.46 -31.18 -7.67
N ALA A 273 14.98 -29.96 -7.53
CA ALA A 273 16.37 -29.65 -7.83
C ALA A 273 17.35 -30.44 -6.95
N ARG A 274 17.05 -30.57 -5.65
CA ARG A 274 17.87 -31.37 -4.71
C ARG A 274 17.88 -32.86 -5.04
N ARG A 275 16.76 -33.40 -5.57
CA ARG A 275 16.68 -34.81 -5.98
C ARG A 275 17.44 -35.12 -7.27
N ARG A 276 17.58 -34.15 -8.19
CA ARG A 276 18.35 -34.31 -9.44
C ARG A 276 19.87 -34.14 -9.26
N GLY A 277 20.30 -33.53 -8.16
CA GLY A 277 21.71 -33.34 -7.81
C GLY A 277 22.30 -34.42 -6.88
N ARG A 278 21.50 -35.44 -6.54
CA ARG A 278 21.94 -36.69 -5.90
C ARG A 278 21.87 -37.80 -6.93
#